data_AF-A0A7Y2YUH2-F1
#
_entry.id   AF-A0A7Y2YUH2-F1
#
_cell.length_a   1.000
_cell.length_b   1.000
_cell.length_c   1.000
_cell.angle_alpha   90.00
_cell.angle_beta   90.00
_cell.angle_gamma   90.00
#
_symmetry.space_group_name_H-M   'P 1'
#
loop_
_entity.id
_entity.type
_entity.pdbx_description
1 polymer ?
#
loop_
_entity_poly.entity_id
_entity_poly.type
_entity_poly.pdbx_seq_one_letter_code
_entity_poly.pdbx_strand_id
1 'polypeptide(L)' 'YVINAGGLINVYSELAGWTLERSKRKAGEIYSTLLAIFELAAAEGITSAEAADEVAMRRVQAVTQLHRTYV' A
#
# COMPACT_ATOMS: atom_id res chain seq x y z
N TYR A 1 -0.89 -4.24 -10.09
CA TYR A 1 -2.03 -3.48 -9.52
C TYR A 1 -1.60 -2.33 -8.60
N VAL A 2 -0.31 -2.17 -8.27
CA VAL A 2 0.11 -1.14 -7.31
C VAL A 2 0.15 0.25 -7.95
N ILE A 3 0.70 0.38 -9.17
CA ILE A 3 0.86 1.67 -9.86
C ILE A 3 -0.49 2.38 -10.12
N ASN A 4 -1.56 1.62 -10.37
CA ASN A 4 -2.90 2.14 -10.63
C ASN A 4 -3.76 2.30 -9.36
N ALA A 5 -3.20 2.12 -8.16
CA ALA A 5 -3.93 2.25 -6.89
C ALA A 5 -4.49 3.66 -6.64
N GLY A 6 -4.00 4.67 -7.37
CA GLY A 6 -4.48 6.06 -7.28
C GLY A 6 -5.99 6.20 -7.51
N GLY A 7 -6.60 5.36 -8.35
CA GLY A 7 -8.05 5.36 -8.57
C GLY A 7 -8.83 4.97 -7.31
N LEU A 8 -8.41 3.89 -6.64
CA LEU A 8 -9.04 3.46 -5.37
C LEU A 8 -8.80 4.47 -4.25
N ILE A 9 -7.61 5.07 -4.19
CA ILE A 9 -7.31 6.15 -3.24
C ILE A 9 -8.25 7.33 -3.46
N ASN A 10 -8.50 7.73 -4.71
CA ASN A 10 -9.40 8.82 -5.03
C ASN A 10 -10.84 8.51 -4.57
N VAL A 11 -11.38 7.35 -4.93
CA VAL A 11 -12.75 6.94 -4.55
C VAL A 11 -12.89 6.87 -3.02
N TYR A 12 -11.91 6.30 -2.32
CA TYR A 12 -11.94 6.28 -0.86
C TYR A 12 -11.84 7.70 -0.27
N SER A 13 -11.06 8.58 -0.90
CA SER A 13 -10.92 9.96 -0.46
C SER A 13 -12.23 10.74 -0.53
N GLU A 14 -13.08 10.45 -1.53
CA GLU A 14 -14.43 11.01 -1.65
C GLU A 14 -15.31 10.54 -0.49
N LEU A 15 -15.31 9.23 -0.21
CA LEU A 15 -16.04 8.65 0.91
C LEU A 15 -15.57 9.21 2.27
N ALA A 16 -14.27 9.42 2.43
CA ALA A 16 -13.66 9.90 3.67
C ALA A 16 -13.65 11.43 3.81
N GLY A 17 -14.18 12.18 2.83
CA GLY A 17 -14.25 13.64 2.84
C GLY A 17 -12.89 14.33 2.86
N TRP A 18 -11.88 13.77 2.19
CA TRP A 18 -10.53 14.35 2.16
C TRP A 18 -10.43 15.55 1.22
N THR A 19 -9.53 16.48 1.56
CA THR A 19 -9.15 17.54 0.64
C THR A 19 -8.35 16.98 -0.54
N LEU A 20 -8.42 17.66 -1.70
CA LEU A 20 -7.62 17.29 -2.88
C LEU A 20 -6.13 17.16 -2.57
N GLU A 21 -5.60 18.07 -1.75
CA GLU A 21 -4.20 18.05 -1.33
C GLU A 21 -3.87 16.77 -0.56
N ARG A 22 -4.73 16.37 0.39
CA ARG A 22 -4.56 15.12 1.14
C ARG A 22 -4.66 13.90 0.22
N SER A 23 -5.62 13.87 -0.70
CA SER A 23 -5.77 12.77 -1.68
C SER A 23 -4.52 12.63 -2.55
N LYS A 24 -3.98 13.76 -3.05
CA LYS A 24 -2.73 13.78 -3.82
C LYS A 24 -1.53 13.31 -3.00
N ARG A 25 -1.38 13.77 -1.75
CA ARG A 25 -0.32 13.27 -0.85
C ARG A 25 -0.44 11.76 -0.64
N LYS A 26 -1.66 11.25 -0.43
CA LYS A 26 -1.89 9.81 -0.25
C LYS A 26 -1.56 9.02 -1.51
N ALA A 27 -1.95 9.50 -2.69
CA ALA A 27 -1.56 8.90 -3.97
C ALA A 27 -0.04 8.93 -4.18
N GLY A 28 0.65 9.96 -3.68
CA GLY A 28 2.11 10.04 -3.70
C GLY A 28 2.82 8.88 -2.97
N GLU A 29 2.19 8.28 -1.96
CA GLU A 29 2.74 7.11 -1.25
C GLU A 29 2.85 5.84 -2.13
N ILE A 30 2.26 5.84 -3.34
CA ILE A 30 2.49 4.78 -4.33
C ILE A 30 3.98 4.69 -4.69
N TYR A 31 4.68 5.82 -4.73
CA TYR A 31 6.12 5.87 -5.02
C TYR A 31 6.94 5.05 -4.01
N SER A 32 6.76 5.32 -2.71
CA SER A 32 7.49 4.60 -1.66
C SER A 32 7.07 3.14 -1.57
N THR A 33 5.79 2.83 -1.85
CA THR A 33 5.31 1.44 -1.92
C THR A 33 6.00 0.66 -3.04
N LEU A 34 6.17 1.26 -4.21
CA LEU A 34 6.89 0.63 -5.33
C LEU A 34 8.37 0.43 -5.02
N LEU A 35 9.04 1.38 -4.36
CA LEU A 35 10.43 1.22 -3.93
C LEU A 35 10.59 0.01 -3.00
N ALA A 36 9.73 -0.11 -1.98
CA ALA A 36 9.77 -1.25 -1.06
C ALA A 36 9.55 -2.60 -1.78
N ILE A 37 8.69 -2.64 -2.80
CA ILE A 37 8.46 -3.84 -3.62
C ILE A 37 9.71 -4.19 -4.41
N PHE A 38 10.37 -3.22 -5.05
CA PHE A 38 11.57 -3.47 -5.83
C PHE A 38 12.75 -3.89 -4.96
N GLU A 39 12.91 -3.27 -3.79
CA GLU A 39 13.91 -3.67 -2.79
C GLU A 39 13.69 -5.12 -2.34
N LEU A 40 12.46 -5.49 -2.03
CA LEU A 40 12.11 -6.85 -1.63
C LEU A 40 12.35 -7.86 -2.75
N ALA A 41 11.90 -7.55 -3.97
CA ALA A 41 12.09 -8.41 -5.13
C ALA A 41 13.58 -8.68 -5.39
N ALA A 42 14.42 -7.64 -5.29
CA ALA A 42 15.86 -7.77 -5.44
C ALA A 42 16.50 -8.58 -4.31
N ALA A 43 16.08 -8.38 -3.06
CA ALA A 43 16.62 -9.06 -1.89
C ALA A 43 16.27 -10.56 -1.87
N GLU A 44 15.06 -10.93 -2.28
CA GLU A 44 14.57 -12.32 -2.23
C GLU A 44 14.72 -13.06 -3.57
N GLY A 45 15.11 -12.36 -4.65
CA GLY A 45 15.28 -12.97 -5.98
C GLY A 45 13.96 -13.37 -6.64
N ILE A 46 12.87 -12.69 -6.30
CA ILE A 46 11.50 -12.96 -6.79
C ILE A 46 11.03 -11.88 -7.75
N THR A 47 9.91 -12.12 -8.43
CA THR A 47 9.31 -11.10 -9.30
C THR A 47 8.72 -9.95 -8.49
N SER A 48 8.61 -8.78 -9.12
CA SER A 48 7.94 -7.63 -8.50
C SER A 48 6.45 -7.87 -8.22
N ALA A 49 5.82 -8.81 -8.94
CA ALA A 49 4.44 -9.22 -8.68
C ALA A 49 4.35 -10.01 -7.37
N GLU A 50 5.19 -11.03 -7.18
CA GLU A 50 5.25 -11.82 -5.94
C GLU A 50 5.62 -10.93 -4.75
N ALA A 51 6.62 -10.06 -4.90
CA ALA A 51 6.99 -9.10 -3.86
C ALA A 51 5.85 -8.12 -3.51
N ALA A 52 5.02 -7.73 -4.48
CA ALA A 52 3.85 -6.89 -4.22
C ALA A 52 2.80 -7.61 -3.37
N ASP A 53 2.54 -8.88 -3.66
CA ASP A 53 1.62 -9.72 -2.89
C ASP A 53 2.14 -9.90 -1.45
N GLU A 54 3.44 -10.15 -1.28
CA GLU A 54 4.10 -10.25 0.02
C GLU A 54 4.00 -8.95 0.84
N VAL A 55 4.32 -7.79 0.23
CA VAL A 55 4.20 -6.48 0.90
C VAL A 55 2.74 -6.23 1.33
N ALA A 56 1.77 -6.56 0.49
CA ALA A 56 0.36 -6.41 0.82
C ALA A 56 -0.05 -7.32 1.98
N MET A 57 0.34 -8.60 1.95
CA MET A 57 -0.01 -9.57 2.98
C MET A 57 0.63 -9.22 4.33
N ARG A 58 1.92 -8.84 4.35
CA ARG A 58 2.62 -8.37 5.55
C ARG A 58 1.85 -7.22 6.21
N ARG A 59 1.31 -6.29 5.41
CA ARG A 59 0.51 -5.17 5.92
C ARG A 59 -0.84 -5.60 6.50
N VAL A 60 -1.56 -6.51 5.84
CA VAL A 60 -2.83 -7.07 6.35
C VAL A 60 -2.61 -7.80 7.67
N GLN A 61 -1.55 -8.61 7.77
CA GLN A 61 -1.20 -9.34 8.99
C GLN A 61 -0.85 -8.38 10.13
N ALA A 62 -0.04 -7.35 9.87
CA ALA A 62 0.34 -6.37 10.87
C ALA A 62 -0.88 -5.63 11.47
N VAL A 63 -1.81 -5.19 10.63
CA VAL A 63 -3.06 -4.54 11.09
C VAL A 63 -3.95 -5.52 11.86
N THR A 64 -4.04 -6.78 11.41
CA THR A 64 -4.82 -7.81 12.09
C THR A 64 -4.26 -8.12 13.49
N GLN A 65 -2.93 -8.20 13.63
CA GLN A 65 -2.29 -8.45 14.93
C GLN A 65 -2.50 -7.28 15.89
N LEU A 66 -2.42 -6.03 15.42
CA LEU A 66 -2.69 -4.86 16.26
C LEU A 66 -4.11 -4.90 16.83
N HIS A 67 -5.13 -5.20 16.02
CA HIS A 67 -6.50 -5.31 16.53
C HIS A 67 -6.68 -6.42 17.57
N ARG A 68 -5.96 -7.54 17.46
CA ARG A 68 -6.04 -8.62 18.46
C ARG A 68 -5.47 -8.25 19.83
N THR A 69 -4.43 -7.43 19.86
CA THR A 69 -3.75 -7.05 21.12
C THR A 69 -4.49 -5.94 21.89
N TYR A 70 -5.35 -5.17 21.20
CA TYR A 70 -6.15 -4.09 21.80
C TYR A 70 -7.53 -4.54 22.32
N VAL A 71 -7.79 -5.85 22.36
CA VAL A 71 -9.03 -6.45 22.88
C VAL A 71 -8.73 -7.22 24.17
#